data_AF-A0A1G4J2C4-F1
#
_entry.id   AF-A0A1G4J2C4-F1
#
_cell.length_a   1.000
_cell.length_b   1.000
_cell.length_c   1.000
_cell.angle_alpha   90.00
_cell.angle_beta   90.00
_cell.angle_gamma   90.00
#
_symmetry.space_group_name_H-M   'P 1'
#
loop_
_entity.id
_entity.type
_entity.pdbx_description
1 polymer ?
#
loop_
_entity_poly.entity_id
_entity_poly.type
_entity_poly.pdbx_seq_one_letter_code
_entity_poly.pdbx_strand_id
1 'polypeptide(L)'
;MNTDQAHAQYKIQLLLHINSVLLARINQMNASPAQFSVEQQQSIAAQYLKRVHANLQCISQLNQGVQKSKPTLLDSPQLPMQQNSQDVLAKLYLLTNRVFEVW
;
A
#
# COMPACT_ATOMS: atom_id res chain seq x y z
N MET A 1 22.70 -8.23 -14.31
CA MET A 1 21.63 -7.26 -14.04
C MET A 1 22.25 -6.10 -13.28
N ASN A 2 21.95 -4.85 -13.64
CA ASN A 2 22.37 -3.69 -12.85
C ASN A 2 21.64 -3.76 -11.49
N THR A 3 22.37 -3.68 -10.37
CA THR A 3 21.83 -3.76 -9.00
C THR A 3 20.68 -2.76 -8.78
N ASP A 4 20.79 -1.56 -9.37
CA ASP A 4 19.75 -0.53 -9.29
C ASP A 4 18.45 -0.95 -9.97
N GLN A 5 18.55 -1.68 -11.09
CA GLN A 5 17.40 -2.20 -11.81
C GLN A 5 16.70 -3.31 -11.01
N ALA A 6 17.46 -4.15 -10.31
CA ALA A 6 16.91 -5.17 -9.43
C ALA A 6 16.22 -4.55 -8.21
N HIS A 7 16.79 -3.51 -7.61
CA HIS A 7 16.18 -2.76 -6.50
C HIS A 7 14.87 -2.08 -6.93
N ALA A 8 14.85 -1.43 -8.10
CA ALA A 8 13.65 -0.84 -8.66
C ALA A 8 12.53 -1.87 -8.86
N GLN A 9 12.87 -3.02 -9.45
CA GLN A 9 11.92 -4.12 -9.67
C GLN A 9 11.35 -4.65 -8.34
N TYR A 10 12.19 -4.82 -7.32
CA TYR A 10 11.73 -5.25 -6.00
C TYR A 10 10.80 -4.22 -5.36
N LYS A 11 11.16 -2.92 -5.40
CA LYS A 11 10.31 -1.82 -4.93
C LYS A 11 8.95 -1.85 -5.63
N ILE A 12 8.92 -2.03 -6.95
CA ILE A 12 7.67 -2.14 -7.74
C ILE A 12 6.85 -3.35 -7.30
N GLN A 13 7.46 -4.52 -7.16
CA GLN A 13 6.77 -5.75 -6.72
C GLN A 13 6.15 -5.58 -5.33
N LEU A 14 6.88 -4.96 -4.39
CA LEU A 14 6.38 -4.69 -3.05
C LEU A 14 5.17 -3.75 -3.07
N LEU A 15 5.24 -2.66 -3.84
CA LEU A 15 4.13 -1.70 -3.97
C LEU A 15 2.90 -2.33 -4.64
N LEU A 16 3.09 -3.18 -5.66
CA LEU A 16 2.00 -3.92 -6.29
C LEU A 16 1.35 -4.92 -5.33
N HIS A 17 2.15 -5.61 -4.51
CA HIS A 17 1.63 -6.53 -3.51
C HIS A 17 0.76 -5.79 -2.47
N ILE A 18 1.23 -4.62 -1.99
CA ILE A 18 0.44 -3.77 -1.09
C ILE A 18 -0.88 -3.35 -1.75
N ASN A 19 -0.86 -2.96 -3.03
CA ASN A 19 -2.08 -2.63 -3.77
C ASN A 19 -3.07 -3.81 -3.81
N SER A 20 -2.59 -5.03 -4.08
CA SER A 20 -3.44 -6.23 -4.05
C SER A 20 -4.08 -6.46 -2.68
N VAL A 21 -3.32 -6.29 -1.59
CA VAL A 21 -3.85 -6.43 -0.23
C VAL A 21 -4.90 -5.36 0.09
N LEU A 22 -4.64 -4.10 -0.28
CA LEU A 22 -5.59 -2.99 -0.08
C LEU A 22 -6.90 -3.24 -0.83
N LEU A 23 -6.83 -3.61 -2.11
CA LEU A 23 -8.01 -3.89 -2.94
C LEU A 23 -8.79 -5.12 -2.44
N ALA A 24 -8.10 -6.17 -2.00
CA ALA A 24 -8.74 -7.34 -1.41
C ALA A 24 -9.56 -6.97 -0.16
N ARG A 25 -9.05 -6.06 0.68
CA ARG A 25 -9.78 -5.57 1.87
C ARG A 25 -11.00 -4.74 1.51
N ILE A 26 -10.92 -3.89 0.49
CA ILE A 26 -12.09 -3.15 -0.02
C ILE A 26 -13.17 -4.15 -0.46
N ASN A 27 -12.80 -5.17 -1.23
CA ASN A 27 -13.75 -6.18 -1.71
C ASN A 27 -14.38 -6.98 -0.56
N GLN A 28 -13.59 -7.38 0.44
CA GLN A 28 -14.11 -8.08 1.63
C GLN A 28 -15.08 -7.21 2.43
N MET A 29 -14.77 -5.92 2.61
CA MET A 29 -15.63 -4.97 3.31
C MET A 29 -16.97 -4.78 2.58
N ASN A 30 -16.94 -4.67 1.25
CA ASN A 30 -18.15 -4.57 0.43
C ASN A 30 -18.99 -5.86 0.47
N ALA A 31 -18.36 -7.03 0.63
CA ALA A 31 -19.04 -8.32 0.72
C ALA A 31 -19.62 -8.62 2.12
N SER A 32 -19.19 -7.92 3.16
CA SER A 32 -19.65 -8.11 4.55
C SER A 32 -20.03 -6.78 5.20
N PRO A 33 -21.19 -6.18 4.83
CA PRO A 33 -21.57 -4.85 5.24
C PRO A 33 -21.87 -4.69 6.75
N ALA A 34 -21.92 -5.78 7.51
CA ALA A 34 -22.36 -5.78 8.91
C ALA A 34 -21.34 -5.21 9.93
N GLN A 35 -20.08 -4.98 9.56
CA GLN A 35 -19.03 -4.57 10.52
C GLN A 35 -18.88 -3.06 10.71
N PHE A 36 -19.30 -2.24 9.75
CA PHE A 36 -19.05 -0.79 9.74
C PHE A 36 -20.27 -0.07 9.16
N SER A 37 -20.52 1.18 9.57
CA SER A 37 -21.53 2.02 8.91
C SER A 37 -21.14 2.30 7.46
N VAL A 38 -22.09 2.66 6.61
CA VAL A 38 -21.82 2.97 5.20
C VAL A 38 -20.81 4.11 5.06
N GLU A 39 -20.91 5.15 5.89
CA GLU A 39 -19.99 6.28 5.91
C GLU A 39 -18.58 5.85 6.34
N GLN A 40 -18.48 4.95 7.33
CA GLN A 40 -17.20 4.39 7.76
C GLN A 40 -16.57 3.54 6.66
N GLN A 41 -17.34 2.69 5.97
CA GLN A 41 -16.86 1.90 4.85
C GLN A 41 -16.32 2.77 3.72
N GLN A 42 -17.07 3.81 3.35
CA GLN A 42 -16.64 4.77 2.33
C GLN A 42 -15.35 5.50 2.73
N SER A 43 -15.24 5.93 3.99
CA SER A 43 -14.03 6.56 4.51
C SER A 43 -12.83 5.62 4.46
N ILE A 44 -12.99 4.37 4.89
CA ILE A 44 -11.93 3.35 4.86
C ILE A 44 -11.53 3.03 3.41
N ALA A 45 -12.50 2.82 2.52
CA ALA A 45 -12.25 2.57 1.11
C ALA A 45 -11.49 3.73 0.47
N ALA A 46 -11.89 4.98 0.74
CA ALA A 46 -11.20 6.16 0.25
C ALA A 46 -9.75 6.22 0.74
N GLN A 47 -9.49 5.88 2.00
CA GLN A 47 -8.12 5.83 2.54
C GLN A 47 -7.25 4.76 1.86
N TYR A 48 -7.80 3.60 1.54
CA TYR A 48 -7.10 2.52 0.83
C TYR A 48 -6.85 2.90 -0.63
N LEU A 49 -7.84 3.48 -1.32
CA LEU A 49 -7.69 3.95 -2.70
C LEU A 49 -6.66 5.06 -2.85
N LYS A 50 -6.60 6.01 -1.90
CA LYS A 50 -5.54 7.05 -1.87
C LYS A 50 -4.14 6.43 -1.81
N ARG A 51 -3.96 5.34 -1.05
CA ARG A 51 -2.70 4.60 -0.96
C ARG A 51 -2.37 3.85 -2.25
N VAL A 52 -3.36 3.21 -2.86
CA VAL A 52 -3.20 2.58 -4.19
C VAL A 52 -2.72 3.62 -5.20
N HIS A 53 -3.32 4.81 -5.23
CA HIS A 53 -2.88 5.90 -6.10
C HIS A 53 -1.44 6.34 -5.81
N ALA A 54 -1.08 6.56 -4.55
CA ALA A 54 0.29 6.95 -4.17
C ALA A 54 1.33 5.89 -4.60
N ASN A 55 1.01 4.61 -4.43
CA ASN A 55 1.86 3.50 -4.85
C ASN A 55 2.01 3.44 -6.37
N LEU A 56 0.92 3.60 -7.13
CA LEU A 56 0.96 3.63 -8.60
C LEU A 56 1.75 4.82 -9.14
N GLN A 57 1.65 5.98 -8.50
CA GLN A 57 2.45 7.15 -8.84
C GLN A 57 3.96 6.86 -8.65
N CYS A 58 4.33 6.25 -7.53
CA CYS A 58 5.72 5.86 -7.27
C CYS A 58 6.21 4.80 -8.28
N ILE A 59 5.40 3.78 -8.59
CA ILE A 59 5.73 2.78 -9.63
C ILE A 59 5.99 3.45 -10.98
N SER A 60 5.16 4.42 -11.37
CA SER A 60 5.36 5.18 -12.62
C SER A 60 6.70 5.91 -12.64
N GLN A 61 7.07 6.55 -11.52
CA GLN A 61 8.36 7.23 -11.37
C GLN A 61 9.55 6.26 -11.42
N LEU A 62 9.45 5.11 -10.74
CA LEU A 62 10.47 4.06 -10.79
C LEU A 62 10.67 3.52 -12.21
N ASN A 63 9.59 3.28 -12.95
CA ASN A 63 9.63 2.84 -14.35
C ASN A 63 10.24 3.89 -15.29
N GLN A 64 10.14 5.17 -14.96
CA GLN A 64 10.80 6.27 -15.68
C GLN A 64 12.27 6.46 -15.27
N GLY A 65 12.80 5.62 -14.38
CA GLY A 65 14.19 5.67 -13.93
C GLY A 65 14.45 6.58 -12.71
N VAL A 66 13.41 7.14 -12.08
CA VAL A 66 13.55 7.98 -10.89
C VAL A 66 13.71 7.11 -9.64
N GLN A 67 14.93 6.64 -9.39
CA GLN A 67 15.25 5.66 -8.33
C GLN A 67 15.00 6.15 -6.90
N LYS A 68 15.07 7.47 -6.68
CA LYS A 68 14.83 8.12 -5.38
C LYS A 68 13.35 8.38 -5.10
N SER A 69 12.45 7.99 -6.01
CA SER A 69 11.01 8.15 -5.79
C SER A 69 10.56 7.33 -4.58
N LYS A 70 9.63 7.90 -3.82
CA LYS A 70 9.02 7.27 -2.64
C LYS A 70 7.51 7.46 -2.71
N PRO A 71 6.70 6.50 -2.25
CA PRO A 71 5.27 6.70 -2.13
C PRO A 71 4.98 7.88 -1.19
N THR A 72 4.06 8.76 -1.57
CA THR A 72 3.63 9.89 -0.73
C THR A 72 2.97 9.44 0.58
N LEU A 73 2.44 8.21 0.61
CA LEU A 73 1.79 7.60 1.76
C LEU A 73 2.56 6.34 2.18
N LEU A 74 3.55 6.52 3.04
CA LEU A 74 4.40 5.45 3.58
C LEU A 74 3.89 4.88 4.90
N ASP A 75 2.93 5.54 5.54
CA ASP A 75 2.35 5.08 6.79
C ASP A 75 1.19 4.12 6.56
N SER A 76 1.11 3.11 7.44
CA SER A 76 0.00 2.18 7.49
C SER A 76 -1.33 2.92 7.66
N PRO A 77 -2.42 2.48 7.01
CA PRO A 77 -3.73 3.10 7.17
C PRO A 77 -4.22 3.04 8.61
N GLN A 78 -4.63 4.19 9.15
CA GLN A 78 -5.20 4.27 10.50
C GLN A 78 -6.69 3.96 10.43
N LEU A 79 -7.09 2.80 10.99
CA LEU A 79 -8.49 2.42 11.10
C LEU A 79 -9.03 2.67 12.53
N PRO A 80 -10.34 2.94 12.69
CA PRO A 80 -10.95 3.21 13.99
C PRO A 80 -10.91 2.05 15.00
N MET A 81 -10.66 0.81 14.56
CA MET A 81 -10.51 -0.37 15.44
C MET A 81 -9.43 -1.30 14.88
N GLN A 82 -8.44 -1.65 15.71
CA GLN A 82 -7.40 -2.63 15.39
C GLN A 82 -8.04 -4.02 15.31
N GLN A 83 -8.48 -4.43 14.12
CA GLN A 83 -8.75 -5.84 13.84
C GLN A 83 -7.41 -6.58 13.65
N ASN A 84 -7.25 -7.74 14.31
CA ASN A 84 -6.07 -8.62 14.28
C ASN A 84 -5.56 -8.96 12.86
N SER A 85 -6.38 -8.82 11.82
CA SER A 85 -6.01 -8.98 10.40
C SER A 85 -5.10 -7.87 9.86
N GLN A 86 -4.84 -6.79 10.62
CA GLN A 86 -3.95 -5.69 10.22
C GLN A 86 -2.46 -6.03 10.29
N ASP A 87 -2.09 -7.11 10.97
CA ASP A 87 -0.69 -7.47 11.20
C ASP A 87 0.13 -7.55 9.91
N VAL A 88 -0.43 -8.16 8.86
CA VAL A 88 0.28 -8.32 7.59
C VAL A 88 0.47 -6.99 6.89
N LEU A 89 -0.57 -6.14 6.83
CA LEU A 89 -0.46 -4.84 6.14
C LEU A 89 0.50 -3.90 6.89
N ALA A 90 0.45 -3.87 8.21
CA ALA A 90 1.38 -3.10 9.02
C ALA A 90 2.85 -3.56 8.80
N LYS A 91 3.08 -4.88 8.80
CA LYS A 91 4.40 -5.46 8.49
C LYS A 91 4.88 -5.11 7.08
N LEU A 92 3.98 -5.10 6.09
CA LEU A 92 4.30 -4.68 4.73
C LEU A 92 4.71 -3.21 4.66
N TYR A 93 3.98 -2.31 5.33
CA TYR A 93 4.36 -0.89 5.37
C TYR A 93 5.68 -0.65 6.11
N LEU A 94 5.96 -1.41 7.17
CA LEU A 94 7.27 -1.38 7.84
C LEU A 94 8.39 -1.81 6.88
N LEU A 95 8.18 -2.90 6.15
CA LEU A 95 9.12 -3.37 5.12
C LEU A 95 9.31 -2.33 4.02
N THR A 96 8.23 -1.72 3.52
CA THR A 96 8.29 -0.65 2.52
C THR A 96 9.13 0.52 3.02
N ASN A 97 8.90 0.98 4.25
CA ASN A 97 9.71 2.05 4.82
C ASN A 97 11.21 1.71 4.79
N ARG A 98 11.58 0.51 5.26
CA ARG A 98 12.99 0.08 5.26
C ARG A 98 13.59 -0.05 3.87
N VAL A 99 12.84 -0.63 2.93
CA VAL A 99 13.30 -0.81 1.55
C VAL A 99 13.53 0.53 0.84
N PHE A 100 12.66 1.51 1.05
CA PHE A 100 12.80 2.85 0.45
C PHE A 100 13.75 3.77 1.24
N GLU A 101 14.14 3.40 2.45
CA GLU A 101 15.16 4.10 3.24
C GLU A 101 16.58 3.62 2.88
N VAL A 102 16.76 2.30 2.73
CA VAL A 102 18.07 1.67 2.55
C VAL A 102 18.48 1.56 1.09
N TRP A 103 17.52 1.30 0.18
CA TRP A 103 17.77 1.10 -1.26
C TRP A 103 17.24 2.23 -2.12
#